data_AF-A0AAD9HH84-F1
#
_entry.id   AF-A0AAD9HH84-F1
#
_cell.length_a   1.000
_cell.length_b   1.000
_cell.length_c   1.000
_cell.angle_alpha   90.00
_cell.angle_beta   90.00
_cell.angle_gamma   90.00
#
_symmetry.space_group_name_H-M   'P 1'
#
loop_
_entity.id
_entity.type
_entity.pdbx_description
1 polymer ?
#
loop_
_entity_poly.entity_id
_entity_poly.type
_entity_poly.pdbx_seq_one_letter_code
_entity_poly.pdbx_strand_id
1 'polypeptide(L)'
;MVEDGFTKEEMAAFKHQHDEFKYISDVRDDLAQLTSRAPQSRLRSKAGAESKFVTDKFETMISEFSWRQVPVGKTQTALAELILVADDAKWLEVYREFLEAPIESAEDQAVASDALCRAHGICTTSYRPRKDWELVRAAPFVVRQADHCWTDEPEKVYRLASSLQHKDDNYSEIGRRNAMDLVATEPTGRLSELLTQYYELYDMVEERVEAERAKGKTYPWS
;
A
#
# COMPACT_ATOMS: atom_id res chain seq x y z
N MET A 1 35.14 1.75 -30.03
CA MET A 1 34.67 0.41 -29.65
C MET A 1 35.29 0.09 -28.31
N VAL A 2 34.55 0.32 -27.23
CA VAL A 2 34.86 -0.20 -25.90
C VAL A 2 33.57 -0.88 -25.44
N GLU A 3 33.70 -2.17 -25.14
CA GLU A 3 32.65 -3.02 -24.61
C GLU A 3 32.42 -2.64 -23.15
N ASP A 4 31.29 -1.98 -22.84
CA ASP A 4 30.89 -1.71 -21.45
C ASP A 4 30.21 -2.96 -20.88
N GLY A 5 31.03 -3.88 -20.40
CA GLY A 5 30.62 -4.92 -19.46
C GLY A 5 30.78 -4.43 -18.04
N PHE A 6 29.71 -4.48 -17.25
CA PHE A 6 29.71 -4.18 -15.82
C PHE A 6 30.85 -4.90 -15.09
N THR A 7 31.53 -4.19 -14.19
CA THR A 7 32.60 -4.73 -13.35
C THR A 7 32.05 -5.78 -12.38
N LYS A 8 32.91 -6.69 -11.90
CA LYS A 8 32.53 -7.71 -10.91
C LYS A 8 31.99 -7.12 -9.60
N GLU A 9 32.42 -5.90 -9.25
CA GLU A 9 31.93 -5.17 -8.08
C GLU A 9 30.53 -4.59 -8.33
N GLU A 10 30.25 -4.08 -9.52
CA GLU A 10 28.90 -3.66 -9.94
C GLU A 10 27.94 -4.85 -10.03
N MET A 11 28.39 -6.00 -10.53
CA MET A 11 27.57 -7.23 -10.54
C MET A 11 27.31 -7.78 -9.13
N ALA A 12 28.24 -7.61 -8.18
CA ALA A 12 28.05 -8.02 -6.79
C ALA A 12 27.10 -7.07 -6.04
N ALA A 13 27.18 -5.76 -6.30
CA ALA A 13 26.21 -4.78 -5.81
C ALA A 13 24.81 -5.03 -6.41
N PHE A 14 24.73 -5.38 -7.69
CA PHE A 14 23.48 -5.75 -8.36
C PHE A 14 22.87 -7.04 -7.78
N LYS A 15 23.71 -8.03 -7.42
CA LYS A 15 23.25 -9.28 -6.80
C LYS A 15 22.81 -9.09 -5.35
N HIS A 16 23.45 -8.18 -4.61
CA HIS A 16 23.02 -7.81 -3.25
C HIS A 16 21.72 -6.97 -3.27
N GLN A 17 21.54 -6.10 -4.27
CA GLN A 17 20.25 -5.43 -4.53
C GLN A 17 19.16 -6.42 -4.96
N HIS A 18 19.50 -7.45 -5.75
CA HIS A 18 18.56 -8.49 -6.20
C HIS A 18 17.95 -9.31 -5.04
N ASP A 19 18.66 -9.43 -3.91
CA ASP A 19 18.13 -10.07 -2.70
C ASP A 19 17.17 -9.16 -1.91
N GLU A 20 17.25 -7.83 -2.05
CA GLU A 20 16.22 -6.88 -1.57
C GLU A 20 14.98 -6.83 -2.50
N PHE A 21 15.14 -7.17 -3.78
CA PHE A 21 14.04 -7.18 -4.76
C PHE A 21 13.04 -8.34 -4.62
N LYS A 22 13.42 -9.40 -3.91
CA LYS A 22 12.51 -10.52 -3.61
C LYS A 22 11.32 -10.06 -2.75
N TYR A 23 11.56 -9.12 -1.84
CA TYR A 23 10.58 -8.61 -0.88
C TYR A 23 9.35 -7.97 -1.53
N ILE A 24 9.50 -7.27 -2.67
CA ILE A 24 8.36 -6.54 -3.28
C ILE A 24 7.57 -7.41 -4.28
N SER A 25 8.20 -8.45 -4.86
CA SER A 25 7.46 -9.49 -5.57
C SER A 25 6.60 -10.29 -4.59
N ASP A 26 7.19 -10.66 -3.45
CA ASP A 26 6.50 -11.32 -2.34
C ASP A 26 5.34 -10.43 -1.82
N VAL A 27 5.49 -9.10 -1.76
CA VAL A 27 4.42 -8.15 -1.42
C VAL A 27 3.22 -8.20 -2.38
N ARG A 28 3.45 -8.33 -3.68
CA ARG A 28 2.38 -8.39 -4.69
C ARG A 28 1.67 -9.73 -4.65
N ASP A 29 2.41 -10.80 -4.42
CA ASP A 29 1.87 -12.16 -4.30
C ASP A 29 1.15 -12.35 -2.97
N ASP A 30 1.65 -11.79 -1.87
CA ASP A 30 0.99 -11.73 -0.56
C ASP A 30 -0.29 -10.89 -0.62
N LEU A 31 -0.27 -9.74 -1.32
CA LEU A 31 -1.48 -8.93 -1.53
C LEU A 31 -2.50 -9.65 -2.43
N ALA A 32 -2.05 -10.41 -3.43
CA ALA A 32 -2.91 -11.25 -4.27
C ALA A 32 -3.49 -12.46 -3.49
N GLN A 33 -2.75 -13.01 -2.52
CA GLN A 33 -3.22 -14.05 -1.60
C GLN A 33 -4.19 -13.48 -0.55
N LEU A 34 -3.88 -12.31 0.02
CA LEU A 34 -4.76 -11.53 0.90
C LEU A 34 -6.09 -11.18 0.24
N THR A 35 -6.05 -10.91 -1.06
CA THR A 35 -7.21 -10.61 -1.90
C THR A 35 -7.76 -11.84 -2.63
N SER A 36 -7.44 -13.06 -2.18
CA SER A 36 -7.98 -14.27 -2.80
C SER A 36 -9.50 -14.15 -2.97
N ARG A 37 -9.96 -14.33 -4.22
CA ARG A 37 -11.32 -13.99 -4.66
C ARG A 37 -12.43 -14.79 -3.97
N ALA A 38 -12.10 -15.87 -3.26
CA ALA A 38 -13.07 -16.81 -2.71
C ALA A 38 -13.76 -16.31 -1.41
N PRO A 39 -13.03 -15.78 -0.41
CA PRO A 39 -13.57 -14.97 0.69
C PRO A 39 -14.49 -13.83 0.24
N GLN A 40 -13.99 -13.02 -0.69
CA GLN A 40 -14.57 -11.74 -1.10
C GLN A 40 -15.86 -11.92 -1.90
N SER A 41 -15.87 -12.89 -2.82
CA SER A 41 -17.07 -13.20 -3.61
C SER A 41 -18.23 -13.71 -2.75
N ARG A 42 -17.95 -14.38 -1.62
CA ARG A 42 -18.97 -14.87 -0.68
C ARG A 42 -19.54 -13.76 0.21
N LEU A 43 -18.71 -12.81 0.65
CA LEU A 43 -19.19 -11.61 1.35
C LEU A 43 -20.04 -10.72 0.43
N ARG A 44 -19.58 -10.49 -0.80
CA ARG A 44 -20.32 -9.73 -1.83
C ARG A 44 -21.65 -10.37 -2.21
N SER A 45 -21.75 -11.70 -2.24
CA SER A 45 -23.01 -12.37 -2.60
C SER A 45 -24.04 -12.40 -1.47
N LYS A 46 -23.61 -12.32 -0.21
CA LYS A 46 -24.51 -12.37 0.96
C LYS A 46 -25.01 -11.00 1.44
N ALA A 47 -24.19 -9.95 1.39
CA ALA A 47 -24.54 -8.66 1.98
C ALA A 47 -25.29 -7.66 1.05
N GLY A 48 -25.68 -8.06 -0.16
CA GLY A 48 -26.49 -7.22 -1.07
C GLY A 48 -25.78 -5.95 -1.57
N ALA A 49 -26.51 -4.97 -2.13
CA ALA A 49 -25.90 -3.73 -2.67
C ALA A 49 -25.16 -2.87 -1.61
N GLU A 50 -25.54 -3.01 -0.33
CA GLU A 50 -24.83 -2.40 0.81
C GLU A 50 -23.49 -3.10 1.10
N SER A 51 -23.26 -4.30 0.56
CA SER A 51 -22.01 -5.05 0.70
C SER A 51 -20.82 -4.32 0.12
N LYS A 52 -21.00 -3.47 -0.91
CA LYS A 52 -19.85 -2.86 -1.60
C LYS A 52 -19.12 -1.90 -0.68
N PHE A 53 -19.85 -1.01 -0.01
CA PHE A 53 -19.28 -0.09 0.98
C PHE A 53 -18.60 -0.84 2.14
N VAL A 54 -19.25 -1.90 2.62
CA VAL A 54 -18.77 -2.73 3.72
C VAL A 54 -17.53 -3.57 3.33
N THR A 55 -17.49 -4.07 2.09
CA THR A 55 -16.35 -4.81 1.53
C THR A 55 -15.18 -3.89 1.23
N ASP A 56 -15.43 -2.69 0.68
CA ASP A 56 -14.39 -1.69 0.41
C ASP A 56 -13.76 -1.20 1.74
N LYS A 57 -14.57 -1.04 2.80
CA LYS A 57 -14.08 -0.73 4.15
C LYS A 57 -13.24 -1.89 4.72
N PHE A 58 -13.64 -3.14 4.52
CA PHE A 58 -12.88 -4.31 4.95
C PHE A 58 -11.55 -4.48 4.20
N GLU A 59 -11.56 -4.33 2.87
CA GLU A 59 -10.35 -4.37 2.02
C GLU A 59 -9.38 -3.27 2.42
N THR A 60 -9.90 -2.06 2.69
CA THR A 60 -9.11 -0.93 3.18
C THR A 60 -8.54 -1.24 4.56
N MET A 61 -9.32 -1.75 5.50
CA MET A 61 -8.86 -2.01 6.86
C MET A 61 -7.89 -3.19 6.96
N ILE A 62 -8.06 -4.28 6.21
CA ILE A 62 -7.09 -5.38 6.18
C ILE A 62 -5.81 -4.95 5.50
N SER A 63 -5.91 -4.21 4.39
CA SER A 63 -4.75 -3.61 3.76
C SER A 63 -4.04 -2.73 4.79
N GLU A 64 -4.70 -1.72 5.36
CA GLU A 64 -4.11 -0.81 6.34
C GLU A 64 -3.60 -1.50 7.61
N PHE A 65 -4.24 -2.59 8.05
CA PHE A 65 -3.76 -3.45 9.13
C PHE A 65 -2.49 -4.22 8.75
N SER A 66 -2.41 -4.78 7.53
CA SER A 66 -1.18 -5.41 7.00
C SER A 66 -0.01 -4.42 6.91
N TRP A 67 -0.31 -3.12 6.95
CA TRP A 67 0.65 -2.04 7.04
C TRP A 67 0.83 -1.48 8.47
N ARG A 68 0.17 -2.04 9.50
CA ARG A 68 0.14 -1.56 10.91
C ARG A 68 -0.33 -0.10 11.07
N GLN A 69 -1.19 0.38 10.17
CA GLN A 69 -1.61 1.78 10.13
C GLN A 69 -2.88 2.09 10.90
N VAL A 70 -3.61 1.03 11.30
CA VAL A 70 -4.80 1.11 12.12
C VAL A 70 -4.51 0.40 13.44
N PRO A 71 -4.81 1.01 14.61
CA PRO A 71 -4.69 0.33 15.89
C PRO A 71 -5.42 -1.01 15.89
N VAL A 72 -4.78 -2.05 16.43
CA VAL A 72 -5.30 -3.43 16.46
C VAL A 72 -6.75 -3.50 16.94
N GLY A 73 -7.09 -2.77 18.01
CA GLY A 73 -8.46 -2.75 18.54
C GLY A 73 -9.50 -2.13 17.59
N LYS A 74 -9.12 -1.13 16.78
CA LYS A 74 -10.02 -0.59 15.73
C LYS A 74 -10.26 -1.64 14.64
N THR A 75 -9.23 -2.39 14.28
CA THR A 75 -9.35 -3.50 13.32
C THR A 75 -10.22 -4.64 13.86
N GLN A 76 -10.05 -5.04 15.13
CA GLN A 76 -10.91 -6.04 15.78
C GLN A 76 -12.38 -5.61 15.78
N THR A 77 -12.67 -4.37 16.20
CA THR A 77 -14.04 -3.84 16.26
C THR A 77 -14.72 -3.88 14.90
N ALA A 78 -14.03 -3.37 13.87
CA ALA A 78 -14.62 -3.26 12.56
C ALA A 78 -14.78 -4.62 11.87
N LEU A 79 -13.90 -5.58 12.17
CA LEU A 79 -14.05 -6.96 11.70
C LEU A 79 -15.22 -7.68 12.39
N ALA A 80 -15.40 -7.47 13.69
CA ALA A 80 -16.55 -8.01 14.41
C ALA A 80 -17.87 -7.50 13.82
N GLU A 81 -17.98 -6.19 13.58
CA GLU A 81 -19.14 -5.57 12.91
C GLU A 81 -19.42 -6.21 11.54
N LEU A 82 -18.37 -6.40 10.74
CA LEU A 82 -18.50 -7.02 9.43
C LEU A 82 -19.03 -8.45 9.49
N ILE A 83 -18.47 -9.26 10.39
CA ILE A 83 -18.87 -10.68 10.53
C ILE A 83 -20.33 -10.78 10.99
N LEU A 84 -20.75 -9.88 11.88
CA LEU A 84 -22.15 -9.76 12.30
C LEU A 84 -23.07 -9.41 11.12
N VAL A 85 -22.69 -8.44 10.28
CA VAL A 85 -23.49 -8.05 9.10
C VAL A 85 -23.52 -9.17 8.06
N ALA A 86 -22.42 -9.90 7.88
CA ALA A 86 -22.34 -11.01 6.94
C ALA A 86 -23.16 -12.25 7.36
N ASP A 87 -23.51 -12.36 8.65
CA ASP A 87 -24.20 -13.49 9.28
C ASP A 87 -23.66 -14.85 8.83
N ASP A 88 -22.34 -15.05 9.01
CA ASP A 88 -21.66 -16.25 8.57
C ASP A 88 -20.70 -16.76 9.66
N ALA A 89 -21.16 -17.81 10.35
CA ALA A 89 -20.43 -18.48 11.41
C ALA A 89 -19.05 -19.02 10.97
N LYS A 90 -18.83 -19.23 9.66
CA LYS A 90 -17.51 -19.66 9.17
C LYS A 90 -16.48 -18.54 9.30
N TRP A 91 -16.88 -17.27 9.14
CA TRP A 91 -15.96 -16.15 9.32
C TRP A 91 -15.63 -15.91 10.79
N LEU A 92 -16.62 -16.07 11.66
CA LEU A 92 -16.38 -16.02 13.10
C LEU A 92 -15.36 -17.07 13.51
N GLU A 93 -15.44 -18.29 12.96
CA GLU A 93 -14.46 -19.35 13.23
C GLU A 93 -13.05 -18.99 12.75
N VAL A 94 -12.92 -18.48 11.52
CA VAL A 94 -11.62 -18.12 10.92
C VAL A 94 -10.92 -17.02 11.71
N TYR A 95 -11.67 -16.03 12.20
CA TYR A 95 -11.11 -14.85 12.87
C TYR A 95 -11.19 -14.88 14.39
N ARG A 96 -11.71 -15.97 14.98
CA ARG A 96 -11.97 -16.07 16.43
C ARG A 96 -10.75 -15.70 17.27
N GLU A 97 -9.61 -16.30 16.95
CA GLU A 97 -8.36 -16.08 17.67
C GLU A 97 -7.94 -14.60 17.66
N PHE A 98 -8.13 -13.91 16.54
CA PHE A 98 -7.88 -12.47 16.47
C PHE A 98 -8.91 -11.65 17.23
N LEU A 99 -10.21 -11.97 17.13
CA LEU A 99 -11.28 -11.20 17.76
C LEU A 99 -11.30 -11.31 19.28
N GLU A 100 -10.83 -12.44 19.82
CA GLU A 100 -10.76 -12.72 21.26
C GLU A 100 -9.40 -12.35 21.87
N ALA A 101 -8.40 -12.02 21.05
CA ALA A 101 -7.07 -11.69 21.56
C ALA A 101 -7.08 -10.38 22.39
N PRO A 102 -6.37 -10.35 23.52
CA PRO A 102 -6.17 -9.12 24.30
C PRO A 102 -5.42 -8.07 23.45
N ILE A 103 -5.55 -6.80 23.85
CA ILE A 103 -4.91 -5.66 23.15
C ILE A 103 -4.37 -4.59 24.10
N GLU A 104 -4.35 -4.87 25.40
CA GLU A 104 -3.99 -3.93 26.46
C GLU A 104 -2.50 -3.57 26.45
N SER A 105 -1.64 -4.51 26.04
CA SER A 105 -0.19 -4.30 25.93
C SER A 105 0.33 -4.40 24.50
N ALA A 106 1.57 -3.95 24.29
CA ALA A 106 2.24 -4.09 22.99
C ALA A 106 2.50 -5.57 22.63
N GLU A 107 2.72 -6.43 23.63
CA GLU A 107 2.86 -7.87 23.45
C GLU A 107 1.53 -8.50 23.02
N ASP A 108 0.43 -8.13 23.67
CA ASP A 108 -0.92 -8.58 23.31
C ASP A 108 -1.29 -8.15 21.89
N GLN A 109 -1.00 -6.90 21.54
CA GLN A 109 -1.22 -6.38 20.18
C GLN A 109 -0.39 -7.11 19.12
N ALA A 110 0.82 -7.56 19.47
CA ALA A 110 1.64 -8.37 18.57
C ALA A 110 1.03 -9.77 18.37
N VAL A 111 0.55 -10.41 19.43
CA VAL A 111 -0.14 -11.71 19.39
C VAL A 111 -1.44 -11.63 18.58
N ALA A 112 -2.27 -10.63 18.85
CA ALA A 112 -3.49 -10.37 18.08
C ALA A 112 -3.14 -10.16 16.59
N SER A 113 -2.09 -9.38 16.31
CA SER A 113 -1.70 -9.12 14.92
C SER A 113 -1.26 -10.39 14.19
N ASP A 114 -0.52 -11.25 14.88
CA ASP A 114 -0.07 -12.55 14.38
C ASP A 114 -1.25 -13.51 14.11
N ALA A 115 -2.26 -13.53 14.98
CA ALA A 115 -3.50 -14.27 14.75
C ALA A 115 -4.23 -13.81 13.48
N LEU A 116 -4.32 -12.49 13.25
CA LEU A 116 -4.93 -11.96 12.03
C LEU A 116 -4.10 -12.32 10.78
N CYS A 117 -2.77 -12.22 10.85
CA CYS A 117 -1.88 -12.65 9.78
C CYS A 117 -2.08 -14.13 9.43
N ARG A 118 -2.15 -15.03 10.43
CA ARG A 118 -2.45 -16.45 10.23
C ARG A 118 -3.79 -16.69 9.55
N ALA A 119 -4.84 -16.00 9.98
CA ALA A 119 -6.17 -16.13 9.39
C ALA A 119 -6.19 -15.80 7.90
N HIS A 120 -5.25 -14.96 7.45
CA HIS A 120 -5.06 -14.60 6.04
C HIS A 120 -3.96 -15.41 5.32
N GLY A 121 -3.32 -16.37 5.98
CA GLY A 121 -2.22 -17.14 5.39
C GLY A 121 -0.93 -16.34 5.21
N ILE A 122 -0.77 -15.21 5.90
CA ILE A 122 0.44 -14.39 5.83
C ILE A 122 1.48 -14.99 6.79
N CYS A 123 2.63 -15.39 6.25
CA CYS A 123 3.71 -16.02 7.02
C CYS A 123 4.55 -15.02 7.84
N THR A 124 4.29 -13.72 7.73
CA THR A 124 5.06 -12.68 8.44
C THR A 124 4.13 -11.62 9.00
N THR A 125 4.35 -11.22 10.26
CA THR A 125 3.75 -10.01 10.85
C THR A 125 4.45 -8.75 10.35
N SER A 126 5.17 -8.83 9.22
CA SER A 126 6.25 -7.91 8.82
C SER A 126 5.82 -6.46 9.03
N TYR A 127 6.50 -5.80 9.98
CA TYR A 127 6.39 -4.37 10.17
C TYR A 127 6.74 -3.73 8.85
N ARG A 128 5.76 -3.15 8.17
CA ARG A 128 6.02 -2.40 6.97
C ARG A 128 6.25 -0.94 7.37
N PRO A 129 7.38 -0.34 6.96
CA PRO A 129 7.64 1.07 7.19
C PRO A 129 6.43 1.90 6.76
N ARG A 130 6.03 2.87 7.57
CA ARG A 130 4.96 3.82 7.29
C ARG A 130 5.18 4.49 5.94
N LYS A 131 6.43 4.82 5.60
CA LYS A 131 6.78 5.40 4.30
C LYS A 131 6.25 4.57 3.13
N ASP A 132 6.45 3.26 3.18
CA ASP A 132 6.06 2.37 2.08
C ASP A 132 4.54 2.35 1.89
N TRP A 133 3.77 2.38 2.99
CA TRP A 133 2.32 2.52 2.91
C TRP A 133 1.91 3.86 2.28
N GLU A 134 2.52 4.96 2.72
CA GLU A 134 2.21 6.28 2.18
C GLU A 134 2.53 6.36 0.68
N LEU A 135 3.63 5.74 0.23
CA LEU A 135 3.98 5.66 -1.18
C LEU A 135 2.99 4.82 -2.00
N VAL A 136 2.52 3.69 -1.47
CA VAL A 136 1.48 2.85 -2.10
C VAL A 136 0.16 3.63 -2.27
N ARG A 137 -0.16 4.51 -1.32
CA ARG A 137 -1.36 5.37 -1.36
C ARG A 137 -1.18 6.57 -2.30
N ALA A 138 0.01 7.15 -2.32
CA ALA A 138 0.31 8.38 -3.03
C ALA A 138 0.20 8.21 -4.55
N ALA A 139 0.81 7.19 -5.14
CA ALA A 139 0.82 7.04 -6.60
C ALA A 139 -0.61 6.96 -7.22
N PRO A 140 -1.53 6.11 -6.73
CA PRO A 140 -2.92 6.11 -7.20
C PRO A 140 -3.65 7.43 -6.93
N PHE A 141 -3.34 8.12 -5.83
CA PHE A 141 -3.92 9.42 -5.54
C PHE A 141 -3.49 10.47 -6.58
N VAL A 142 -2.20 10.56 -6.88
CA VAL A 142 -1.65 11.48 -7.89
C VAL A 142 -2.29 11.20 -9.25
N VAL A 143 -2.41 9.94 -9.66
CA VAL A 143 -3.07 9.56 -10.92
C VAL A 143 -4.55 9.98 -10.94
N ARG A 144 -5.29 9.81 -9.83
CA ARG A 144 -6.68 10.31 -9.74
C ARG A 144 -6.76 11.81 -9.87
N GLN A 145 -5.82 12.56 -9.29
CA GLN A 145 -5.79 14.02 -9.48
C GLN A 145 -5.48 14.37 -10.92
N ALA A 146 -4.59 13.63 -11.58
CA ALA A 146 -4.27 13.81 -12.99
C ALA A 146 -5.48 13.58 -13.90
N ASP A 147 -6.31 12.57 -13.62
CA ASP A 147 -7.57 12.31 -14.32
C ASP A 147 -8.55 13.50 -14.26
N HIS A 148 -8.57 14.22 -13.14
CA HIS A 148 -9.38 15.44 -12.99
C HIS A 148 -8.76 16.65 -13.69
N CYS A 149 -7.42 16.74 -13.77
CA CYS A 149 -6.72 17.85 -14.41
C CYS A 149 -6.64 17.70 -15.94
N TRP A 150 -6.59 16.46 -16.44
CA TRP A 150 -6.40 16.09 -17.84
C TRP A 150 -7.59 15.29 -18.37
N THR A 151 -8.81 15.72 -18.04
CA THR A 151 -10.04 15.00 -18.41
C THR A 151 -10.16 14.77 -19.93
N ASP A 152 -9.65 15.68 -20.75
CA ASP A 152 -9.66 15.57 -22.22
C ASP A 152 -8.36 14.98 -22.81
N GLU A 153 -7.38 14.60 -21.97
CA GLU A 153 -6.06 14.10 -22.38
C GLU A 153 -5.71 12.78 -21.64
N PRO A 154 -6.51 11.70 -21.82
CA PRO A 154 -6.34 10.44 -21.09
C PRO A 154 -4.99 9.76 -21.35
N GLU A 155 -4.34 10.04 -22.47
CA GLU A 155 -2.99 9.56 -22.77
C GLU A 155 -1.93 10.11 -21.81
N LYS A 156 -2.09 11.34 -21.30
CA LYS A 156 -1.19 11.91 -20.30
C LYS A 156 -1.38 11.22 -18.95
N VAL A 157 -2.63 10.95 -18.57
CA VAL A 157 -2.99 10.21 -17.36
C VAL A 157 -2.37 8.81 -17.40
N TYR A 158 -2.49 8.11 -18.53
CA TYR A 158 -1.90 6.79 -18.72
C TYR A 158 -0.37 6.81 -18.62
N ARG A 159 0.29 7.78 -19.28
CA ARG A 159 1.75 7.94 -19.20
C ARG A 159 2.23 8.18 -17.78
N LEU A 160 1.56 9.07 -17.05
CA LEU A 160 1.89 9.33 -15.65
C LEU A 160 1.67 8.08 -14.77
N ALA A 161 0.56 7.38 -14.95
CA ALA A 161 0.28 6.13 -14.24
C ALA A 161 1.35 5.06 -14.53
N SER A 162 1.75 4.92 -15.79
CA SER A 162 2.84 4.04 -16.21
C SER A 162 4.14 4.42 -15.52
N SER A 163 4.53 5.70 -15.56
CA SER A 163 5.76 6.19 -14.92
C SER A 163 5.78 5.97 -13.42
N LEU A 164 4.66 6.06 -12.72
CA LEU A 164 4.59 5.84 -11.27
C LEU A 164 4.53 4.36 -10.87
N GLN A 165 4.07 3.47 -11.76
CA GLN A 165 3.96 2.03 -11.51
C GLN A 165 5.21 1.25 -11.91
N HIS A 166 5.91 1.69 -12.96
CA HIS A 166 7.15 1.06 -13.42
C HIS A 166 8.30 1.48 -12.53
N LYS A 167 8.85 0.54 -11.75
CA LYS A 167 9.94 0.81 -10.80
C LYS A 167 11.17 1.42 -11.46
N ASP A 168 11.59 0.88 -12.59
CA ASP A 168 12.79 1.35 -13.29
C ASP A 168 12.63 2.80 -13.78
N ASP A 169 11.41 3.17 -14.18
CA ASP A 169 11.09 4.54 -14.59
C ASP A 169 10.89 5.46 -13.37
N ASN A 170 10.05 5.08 -12.42
CA ASN A 170 9.72 5.91 -11.25
C ASN A 170 10.94 6.24 -10.37
N TYR A 171 11.91 5.32 -10.33
CA TYR A 171 13.08 5.44 -9.46
C TYR A 171 14.33 5.93 -10.18
N SER A 172 14.34 5.97 -11.51
CA SER A 172 15.43 6.58 -12.25
C SER A 172 15.29 8.10 -12.28
N GLU A 173 16.43 8.80 -12.23
CA GLU A 173 16.45 10.26 -12.38
C GLU A 173 15.77 10.70 -13.70
N ILE A 174 15.95 9.91 -14.75
CA ILE A 174 15.34 10.16 -16.07
C ILE A 174 13.83 10.02 -15.99
N GLY A 175 13.28 8.94 -15.43
CA GLY A 175 11.83 8.76 -15.37
C GLY A 175 11.17 9.73 -14.40
N ARG A 176 11.82 10.10 -13.29
CA ARG A 176 11.37 11.21 -12.42
C ARG A 176 11.30 12.53 -13.17
N ARG A 177 12.34 12.87 -13.93
CA ARG A 177 12.37 14.09 -14.76
C ARG A 177 11.25 14.07 -15.80
N ASN A 178 11.08 12.97 -16.51
CA ASN A 178 10.02 12.81 -17.50
C ASN A 178 8.62 12.96 -16.88
N ALA A 179 8.41 12.40 -15.69
CA ALA A 179 7.15 12.53 -14.97
C ALA A 179 6.92 13.99 -14.52
N MET A 180 7.96 14.66 -14.02
CA MET A 180 7.93 16.08 -13.65
C MET A 180 7.66 16.99 -14.86
N ASP A 181 8.32 16.75 -15.99
CA ASP A 181 8.12 17.49 -17.23
C ASP A 181 6.69 17.30 -17.75
N LEU A 182 6.14 16.09 -17.64
CA LEU A 182 4.76 15.79 -18.01
C LEU A 182 3.77 16.57 -17.13
N VAL A 183 3.90 16.50 -15.80
CA VAL A 183 2.98 17.23 -14.89
C VAL A 183 3.17 18.75 -14.95
N ALA A 184 4.34 19.25 -15.35
CA ALA A 184 4.57 20.68 -15.56
C ALA A 184 3.75 21.26 -16.74
N THR A 185 3.20 20.41 -17.62
CA THR A 185 2.26 20.84 -18.66
C THR A 185 0.86 21.15 -18.11
N GLU A 186 0.58 20.79 -16.86
CA GLU A 186 -0.67 21.08 -16.17
C GLU A 186 -0.67 22.55 -15.69
N PRO A 187 -1.70 23.35 -16.03
CA PRO A 187 -1.64 24.81 -15.88
C PRO A 187 -1.76 25.32 -14.44
N THR A 188 -2.35 24.56 -13.51
CA THR A 188 -2.52 24.97 -12.11
C THR A 188 -1.30 24.69 -11.25
N GLY A 189 -0.36 23.88 -11.72
CA GLY A 189 0.82 23.45 -10.97
C GLY A 189 0.52 22.43 -9.87
N ARG A 190 -0.75 22.03 -9.70
CA ARG A 190 -1.20 21.13 -8.64
C ARG A 190 -0.57 19.75 -8.76
N LEU A 191 -0.46 19.22 -9.99
CA LEU A 191 0.16 17.92 -10.20
C LEU A 191 1.66 17.95 -9.92
N SER A 192 2.34 19.04 -10.26
CA SER A 192 3.76 19.26 -9.96
C SER A 192 4.03 19.30 -8.46
N GLU A 193 3.18 19.98 -7.68
CA GLU A 193 3.28 20.01 -6.22
C GLU A 193 3.08 18.61 -5.61
N LEU A 194 2.05 17.88 -6.06
CA LEU A 194 1.78 16.53 -5.57
C LEU A 194 2.90 15.55 -5.89
N LEU A 195 3.44 15.61 -7.12
CA LEU A 195 4.53 14.75 -7.54
C LEU A 195 5.84 15.10 -6.82
N THR A 196 6.06 16.38 -6.51
CA THR A 196 7.19 16.82 -5.66
C THR A 196 7.08 16.22 -4.26
N GLN A 197 5.92 16.34 -3.61
CA GLN A 197 5.70 15.74 -2.28
C GLN A 197 5.86 14.22 -2.30
N TYR A 198 5.44 13.57 -3.40
CA TYR A 198 5.61 12.14 -3.58
C TYR A 198 7.09 11.73 -3.61
N TYR A 199 7.91 12.43 -4.40
CA TYR A 199 9.35 12.15 -4.47
C TYR A 199 10.10 12.56 -3.20
N GLU A 200 9.69 13.65 -2.54
CA GLU A 200 10.19 13.99 -1.22
C GLU A 200 9.96 12.85 -0.23
N LEU A 201 8.72 12.35 -0.13
CA LEU A 201 8.39 11.22 0.74
C LEU A 201 9.21 9.98 0.36
N TYR A 202 9.37 9.71 -0.94
CA TYR A 202 10.13 8.57 -1.42
C TYR A 202 11.59 8.61 -0.96
N ASP A 203 12.23 9.78 -1.08
CA ASP A 203 13.64 9.99 -0.73
C ASP A 203 13.87 10.13 0.78
N MET A 204 12.81 10.23 1.60
CA MET A 204 12.94 10.22 3.05
C MET A 204 13.29 8.82 3.58
N VAL A 205 14.07 8.80 4.66
CA VAL A 205 14.25 7.62 5.51
C VAL A 205 13.07 7.49 6.48
N GLU A 206 12.78 6.28 6.91
CA GLU A 206 11.60 5.98 7.74
C GLU A 206 11.57 6.79 9.04
N GLU A 207 12.71 6.94 9.72
CA GLU A 207 12.82 7.70 10.97
C GLU A 207 12.42 9.17 10.79
N ARG A 208 12.72 9.74 9.60
CA ARG A 208 12.33 11.10 9.27
C ARG A 208 10.83 11.21 9.01
N VAL A 209 10.23 10.20 8.37
CA VAL A 209 8.77 10.14 8.15
C VAL A 209 8.04 10.10 9.49
N GLU A 210 8.48 9.25 10.41
CA GLU A 210 7.94 9.17 11.77
C GLU A 210 8.09 10.49 12.53
N ALA A 211 9.27 11.12 12.46
CA ALA A 211 9.53 12.40 13.14
C ALA A 211 8.68 13.55 12.60
N GLU A 212 8.48 13.65 11.28
CA GLU A 212 7.63 14.68 10.68
C GLU A 212 6.15 14.46 11.04
N ARG A 213 5.70 13.21 11.13
CA ARG A 213 4.35 12.89 11.59
C ARG A 213 4.15 13.24 13.06
N ALA A 214 5.13 13.00 13.92
CA ALA A 214 5.08 13.41 15.32
C ALA A 214 4.93 14.95 15.47
N LYS A 215 5.37 15.72 14.47
CA LYS A 215 5.15 17.17 14.38
C LYS A 215 3.82 17.56 13.73
N GLY A 216 2.99 16.60 13.35
CA GLY A 216 1.69 16.82 12.73
C GLY A 216 1.72 16.97 11.20
N LYS A 217 2.83 16.65 10.52
CA LYS A 217 2.86 16.65 9.05
C LYS A 217 1.91 15.57 8.52
N THR A 218 1.05 15.96 7.58
CA THR A 218 0.14 15.06 6.86
C THR A 218 0.29 15.27 5.36
N TYR A 219 0.25 14.19 4.58
CA TYR A 219 0.25 14.29 3.13
C TYR A 219 -1.17 14.25 2.57
N PRO A 220 -1.43 14.80 1.36
CA PRO A 220 -2.77 14.85 0.76
C PRO A 220 -3.43 13.47 0.52
N TRP A 221 -2.65 12.38 0.53
CA TRP A 221 -3.10 11.00 0.34
C TRP A 221 -3.29 10.21 1.65
N SER A 222 -3.04 10.85 2.80
CA SER A 222 -3.15 10.25 4.14
C SER A 222 -4.59 10.04 4.57
#